data_AF-A0AAV5VPJ0-F1
#
_entry.id   AF-A0AAV5VPJ0-F1
#
_cell.length_a   1.000
_cell.length_b   1.000
_cell.length_c   1.000
_cell.angle_alpha   90.00
_cell.angle_beta   90.00
_cell.angle_gamma   90.00
#
_symmetry.space_group_name_H-M   'P 1'
#
loop_
_entity.id
_entity.type
_entity.pdbx_description
1 polymer ?
#
loop_
_entity_poly.entity_id
_entity_poly.type
_entity_poly.pdbx_seq_one_letter_code
_entity_poly.pdbx_strand_id
1 'polypeptide(L)'
;IILLFSMKRKFQIFDYSHKKRLSAKIPGDDGTFILGHIPEFGMDPQVIASRIIDKMHRSVRCGGQQLLKIWFLWENVYMPTNGETLKHILDSSEEITKGNEYDVFEPWLGRGLLMSTGDKWRSRRKLLTPTFHFSMLDGYISTMNRHAKVCVELLEERSGTELDMYRVVKMCALDIICETAMGKELDSQRHPDQPYVAAILKLVVLGTEIAMKFYLQFKIVRRLLGIDQAYGEALIVAHNFTKTVIAERAEALSKGEVEPNKRAFLDLLLEQKDKQELTDEDIREEVDTFMFEGHDTTSAGLGWTIWCLASHPEAQERAYREVVEALGDGDKECGREDMGKLTYLDRCIKEAMRLFPPVPFVSRQLKSDFQQGKYLLPRNSQISISPYVVHRNESIYPNPTAYNPDNFLPERVAARNAYDYIPFSAGPRNCVG
;
A
#
# COMPACT_ATOMS: atom_id res chain seq x y z
N ILE A 1 -3.59 -38.09 6.77
CA ILE A 1 -2.84 -36.99 6.09
C ILE A 1 -2.80 -37.17 4.55
N ILE A 2 -2.56 -38.37 4.01
CA ILE A 2 -2.56 -38.62 2.54
C ILE A 2 -3.97 -38.53 1.89
N LEU A 3 -5.04 -38.83 2.64
CA LEU A 3 -6.42 -38.78 2.11
C LEU A 3 -6.99 -37.36 1.93
N LEU A 4 -6.59 -36.39 2.76
CA LEU A 4 -6.99 -34.97 2.61
C LEU A 4 -6.32 -34.30 1.39
N PHE A 5 -5.15 -34.77 0.99
CA PHE A 5 -4.47 -34.31 -0.22
C PHE A 5 -5.19 -34.75 -1.51
N SER A 6 -5.88 -35.90 -1.51
CA SER A 6 -6.52 -36.47 -2.71
C SER A 6 -7.80 -35.74 -3.13
N MET A 7 -8.66 -35.37 -2.18
CA MET A 7 -9.90 -34.64 -2.48
C MET A 7 -9.63 -33.17 -2.88
N LYS A 8 -8.72 -32.48 -2.19
CA LYS A 8 -8.34 -31.10 -2.53
C LYS A 8 -7.70 -31.01 -3.92
N ARG A 9 -6.87 -31.99 -4.30
CA ARG A 9 -6.32 -32.11 -5.67
C ARG A 9 -7.40 -32.34 -6.73
N LYS A 10 -8.39 -33.21 -6.48
CA LYS A 10 -9.48 -33.43 -7.45
C LYS A 10 -10.26 -32.13 -7.71
N PHE A 11 -10.65 -31.40 -6.66
CA PHE A 11 -11.31 -30.10 -6.82
C PHE A 11 -10.41 -29.06 -7.49
N GLN A 12 -9.12 -29.00 -7.13
CA GLN A 12 -8.15 -28.11 -7.77
C GLN A 12 -7.91 -28.45 -9.26
N ILE A 13 -7.95 -29.72 -9.66
CA ILE A 13 -7.77 -30.14 -11.05
C ILE A 13 -8.98 -29.75 -11.91
N PHE A 14 -10.21 -29.95 -11.42
CA PHE A 14 -11.42 -29.50 -12.12
C PHE A 14 -11.45 -27.97 -12.26
N ASP A 15 -11.16 -27.26 -11.16
CA ASP A 15 -11.06 -25.79 -11.15
C ASP A 15 -9.97 -25.31 -12.12
N TYR A 16 -8.81 -25.96 -12.13
CA TYR A 16 -7.71 -25.65 -13.05
C TYR A 16 -8.09 -25.86 -14.52
N SER A 17 -8.75 -26.96 -14.86
CA SER A 17 -9.19 -27.22 -16.24
C SER A 17 -10.22 -26.18 -16.73
N HIS A 18 -11.16 -25.80 -15.86
CA HIS A 18 -12.14 -24.76 -16.13
C HIS A 18 -11.47 -23.40 -16.31
N LYS A 19 -10.57 -23.03 -15.40
CA LYS A 19 -9.73 -21.83 -15.48
C LYS A 19 -8.96 -21.78 -16.79
N LYS A 20 -8.23 -22.85 -17.14
CA LYS A 20 -7.48 -22.95 -18.41
C LYS A 20 -8.37 -22.74 -19.64
N ARG A 21 -9.56 -23.36 -19.68
CA ARG A 21 -10.49 -23.21 -20.81
C ARG A 21 -10.95 -21.77 -21.02
N LEU A 22 -11.28 -21.04 -19.94
CA LEU A 22 -11.68 -19.64 -20.04
C LEU A 22 -10.47 -18.74 -20.37
N SER A 23 -9.32 -19.02 -19.75
CA SER A 23 -8.06 -18.28 -19.97
C SER A 23 -7.52 -18.42 -21.39
N ALA A 24 -7.77 -19.55 -22.05
CA ALA A 24 -7.38 -19.77 -23.44
C ALA A 24 -8.05 -18.78 -24.42
N LYS A 25 -9.18 -18.16 -24.03
CA LYS A 25 -9.85 -17.11 -24.81
C LYS A 25 -9.15 -15.75 -24.70
N ILE A 26 -8.34 -15.54 -23.66
CA ILE A 26 -7.62 -14.30 -23.42
C ILE A 26 -6.28 -14.36 -24.17
N PRO A 27 -5.93 -13.34 -24.97
CA PRO A 27 -4.66 -13.26 -25.66
C PRO A 27 -3.46 -13.37 -24.72
N GLY A 28 -2.37 -13.96 -25.20
CA GLY A 28 -1.15 -14.18 -24.43
C GLY A 28 -0.77 -15.66 -24.32
N ASP A 29 0.47 -15.92 -23.94
CA ASP A 29 0.99 -17.26 -23.71
C ASP A 29 0.62 -17.77 -22.30
N ASP A 30 0.80 -19.08 -22.10
CA ASP A 30 0.49 -19.75 -20.84
C ASP A 30 1.76 -20.00 -20.00
N GLY A 31 2.93 -19.56 -20.47
CA GLY A 31 4.23 -19.92 -19.93
C GLY A 31 4.56 -21.41 -20.09
N THR A 32 5.39 -21.93 -19.18
CA THR A 32 5.76 -23.34 -19.12
C THR A 32 4.65 -24.21 -18.51
N PHE A 33 4.61 -25.50 -18.85
CA PHE A 33 3.53 -26.41 -18.45
C PHE A 33 3.28 -26.50 -16.93
N ILE A 34 4.35 -26.53 -16.12
CA ILE A 34 4.23 -26.69 -14.65
C ILE A 34 4.39 -25.36 -13.92
N LEU A 35 5.38 -24.56 -14.30
CA LEU A 35 5.76 -23.37 -13.56
C LEU A 35 5.06 -22.10 -14.07
N GLY A 36 4.32 -22.19 -15.18
CA GLY A 36 3.77 -21.02 -15.86
C GLY A 36 4.89 -20.06 -16.21
N HIS A 37 4.74 -18.82 -15.76
CA HIS A 37 5.64 -17.70 -16.04
C HIS A 37 6.75 -17.51 -15.00
N ILE A 38 6.87 -18.39 -13.98
CA ILE A 38 7.95 -18.27 -12.98
C ILE A 38 9.35 -18.22 -13.62
N PRO A 39 9.71 -19.02 -14.65
CA PRO A 39 11.03 -18.92 -15.28
C PRO A 39 11.25 -17.59 -16.01
N GLU A 40 10.18 -16.99 -16.54
CA GLU A 40 10.24 -15.68 -17.21
C GLU A 40 10.46 -14.57 -16.19
N PHE A 41 9.71 -14.55 -15.08
CA PHE A 41 9.77 -13.45 -14.11
C PHE A 41 10.81 -13.62 -13.01
N GLY A 42 11.19 -14.86 -12.69
CA GLY A 42 12.02 -15.18 -11.53
C GLY A 42 11.24 -15.11 -10.22
N MET A 43 11.98 -15.02 -9.12
CA MET A 43 11.44 -14.93 -7.74
C MET A 43 11.97 -13.70 -6.99
N ASP A 44 12.75 -12.86 -7.68
CA ASP A 44 13.29 -11.63 -7.09
C ASP A 44 12.24 -10.53 -7.24
N PRO A 45 11.76 -9.91 -6.14
CA PRO A 45 10.69 -8.92 -6.19
C PRO A 45 11.01 -7.71 -7.09
N GLN A 46 12.28 -7.30 -7.16
CA GLN A 46 12.72 -6.16 -7.98
C GLN A 46 12.74 -6.54 -9.46
N VAL A 47 13.20 -7.75 -9.78
CA VAL A 47 13.26 -8.25 -11.15
C VAL A 47 11.86 -8.54 -11.70
N ILE A 48 10.97 -9.14 -10.91
CA ILE A 48 9.61 -9.49 -11.33
C ILE A 48 8.87 -8.25 -11.85
N ALA A 49 8.91 -7.14 -11.12
CA ALA A 49 8.20 -5.91 -11.48
C ALA A 49 8.64 -5.36 -12.85
N SER A 50 9.95 -5.28 -13.09
CA SER A 50 10.50 -4.81 -14.38
C SER A 50 10.10 -5.71 -15.54
N ARG A 51 10.21 -7.04 -15.37
CA ARG A 51 9.86 -8.00 -16.42
C ARG A 51 8.37 -8.04 -16.71
N ILE A 52 7.52 -7.83 -15.71
CA ILE A 52 6.07 -7.68 -15.88
C ILE A 52 5.77 -6.45 -16.75
N ILE A 53 6.44 -5.31 -16.50
CA ILE A 53 6.31 -4.13 -17.36
C ILE A 53 6.72 -4.46 -18.79
N ASP A 54 7.88 -5.09 -19.01
CA ASP A 54 8.36 -5.40 -20.36
C ASP A 54 7.39 -6.31 -21.12
N LYS A 55 6.82 -7.32 -20.44
CA LYS A 55 5.77 -8.16 -21.03
C LYS A 55 4.52 -7.33 -21.33
N MET A 56 4.09 -6.47 -20.41
CA MET A 56 2.92 -5.61 -20.59
C MET A 56 3.09 -4.62 -21.75
N HIS A 57 4.21 -3.89 -21.82
CA HIS A 57 4.51 -2.97 -22.90
C HIS A 57 4.50 -3.68 -24.26
N ARG A 58 5.13 -4.86 -24.36
CA ARG A 58 5.08 -5.67 -25.59
C ARG A 58 3.65 -6.07 -25.94
N SER A 59 2.88 -6.55 -24.99
CA SER A 59 1.49 -6.98 -25.18
C SER A 59 0.54 -5.85 -25.57
N VAL A 60 0.66 -4.69 -24.92
CA VAL A 60 -0.17 -3.51 -25.18
C VAL A 60 0.22 -2.89 -26.52
N ARG A 61 1.52 -2.65 -26.78
CA ARG A 61 1.99 -2.06 -28.04
C ARG A 61 1.72 -2.95 -29.25
N CYS A 62 2.02 -4.25 -29.17
CA CYS A 62 1.95 -5.14 -30.32
C CYS A 62 0.54 -5.70 -30.56
N GLY A 63 -0.27 -5.84 -29.49
CA GLY A 63 -1.53 -6.56 -29.55
C GLY A 63 -2.75 -5.79 -29.06
N GLY A 64 -2.61 -4.55 -28.58
CA GLY A 64 -3.71 -3.76 -28.02
C GLY A 64 -4.40 -4.46 -26.82
N GLN A 65 -3.66 -5.32 -26.12
CA GLN A 65 -4.24 -6.18 -25.08
C GLN A 65 -4.62 -5.34 -23.86
N GLN A 66 -5.92 -5.31 -23.55
CA GLN A 66 -6.47 -4.61 -22.38
C GLN A 66 -6.45 -5.47 -21.09
N LEU A 67 -6.25 -6.77 -21.25
CA LEU A 67 -6.18 -7.74 -20.16
C LEU A 67 -5.08 -8.76 -20.45
N LEU A 68 -4.12 -8.86 -19.52
CA LEU A 68 -3.08 -9.89 -19.55
C LEU A 68 -3.50 -11.07 -18.69
N LYS A 69 -3.02 -12.25 -19.05
CA LYS A 69 -3.06 -13.45 -18.20
C LYS A 69 -1.64 -13.87 -17.84
N ILE A 70 -1.44 -14.23 -16.60
CA ILE A 70 -0.16 -14.69 -16.06
C ILE A 70 -0.42 -15.91 -15.19
N TRP A 71 0.34 -16.97 -15.43
CA TRP A 71 0.27 -18.20 -14.66
C TRP A 71 1.43 -18.29 -13.67
N PHE A 72 1.13 -18.53 -12.40
CA PHE A 72 2.10 -18.91 -11.38
C PHE A 72 1.68 -20.27 -10.81
N LEU A 73 2.38 -21.33 -11.22
CA LEU A 73 1.96 -22.71 -10.94
C LEU A 73 0.52 -22.98 -11.42
N TRP A 74 -0.39 -23.31 -10.51
CA TRP A 74 -1.81 -23.57 -10.77
C TRP A 74 -2.70 -22.32 -10.61
N GLU A 75 -2.14 -21.20 -10.15
CA GLU A 75 -2.87 -19.95 -10.02
C GLU A 75 -2.81 -19.17 -11.33
N ASN A 76 -3.95 -18.59 -11.73
CA ASN A 76 -4.01 -17.63 -12.82
C ASN A 76 -4.29 -16.23 -12.26
N VAL A 77 -3.48 -15.29 -12.73
CA VAL A 77 -3.54 -13.87 -12.41
C VAL A 77 -3.91 -13.12 -13.69
N TYR A 78 -5.04 -12.41 -13.65
CA TYR A 78 -5.41 -11.49 -14.72
C TYR A 78 -5.00 -10.08 -14.35
N MET A 79 -4.46 -9.33 -15.31
CA MET A 79 -3.96 -7.99 -15.05
C MET A 79 -4.51 -7.01 -16.09
N PRO A 80 -5.47 -6.15 -15.69
CA PRO A 80 -5.92 -5.03 -16.51
C PRO A 80 -4.78 -4.07 -16.83
N THR A 81 -4.74 -3.52 -18.04
CA THR A 81 -3.62 -2.65 -18.50
C THR A 81 -4.00 -1.19 -18.72
N ASN A 82 -5.28 -0.83 -18.55
CA ASN A 82 -5.78 0.55 -18.69
C ASN A 82 -6.94 0.84 -17.72
N GLY A 83 -7.29 2.12 -17.58
CA GLY A 83 -8.34 2.58 -16.67
C GLY A 83 -9.73 2.03 -16.98
N GLU A 84 -10.09 1.89 -18.26
CA GLU A 84 -11.39 1.32 -18.65
C GLU A 84 -11.57 -0.11 -18.13
N THR A 85 -10.55 -0.94 -18.27
CA THR A 85 -10.58 -2.33 -17.81
C THR A 85 -10.53 -2.39 -16.28
N LEU A 86 -9.70 -1.55 -15.66
CA LEU A 86 -9.59 -1.42 -14.21
C LEU A 86 -10.91 -1.01 -13.55
N LYS A 87 -11.66 -0.11 -14.18
CA LYS A 87 -12.93 0.41 -13.65
C LYS A 87 -13.91 -0.71 -13.29
N HIS A 88 -14.03 -1.73 -14.13
CA HIS A 88 -14.95 -2.85 -13.89
C HIS A 88 -14.70 -3.56 -12.55
N ILE A 89 -13.43 -3.84 -12.23
CA ILE A 89 -13.08 -4.53 -10.98
C ILE A 89 -13.01 -3.57 -9.79
N LEU A 90 -12.50 -2.35 -9.98
CA LEU A 90 -12.34 -1.38 -8.91
C LEU A 90 -13.69 -0.87 -8.39
N ASP A 91 -14.70 -0.72 -9.25
CA ASP A 91 -16.05 -0.27 -8.85
C ASP A 91 -16.90 -1.37 -8.22
N SER A 92 -16.47 -2.64 -8.28
CA SER A 92 -17.23 -3.75 -7.73
C SER A 92 -17.34 -3.65 -6.21
N SER A 93 -18.57 -3.66 -5.68
CA SER A 93 -18.85 -3.73 -4.24
C SER A 93 -18.79 -5.14 -3.68
N GLU A 94 -18.75 -6.16 -4.55
CA GLU A 94 -18.76 -7.58 -4.18
C GLU A 94 -17.36 -8.19 -4.28
N GLU A 95 -16.61 -7.85 -5.32
CA GLU A 95 -15.27 -8.40 -5.58
C GLU A 95 -14.16 -7.64 -4.83
N ILE A 96 -14.35 -7.56 -3.51
CA ILE A 96 -13.47 -6.79 -2.61
C ILE A 96 -12.46 -7.66 -1.86
N THR A 97 -12.51 -8.99 -2.02
CA THR A 97 -11.63 -9.91 -1.28
C THR A 97 -10.20 -9.80 -1.77
N LYS A 98 -9.23 -9.66 -0.86
CA LYS A 98 -7.80 -9.61 -1.17
C LYS A 98 -7.29 -10.95 -1.73
N GLY A 99 -6.21 -10.92 -2.50
CA GLY A 99 -5.56 -12.14 -2.98
C GLY A 99 -4.88 -12.94 -1.87
N ASN A 100 -4.53 -14.19 -2.17
CA ASN A 100 -4.01 -15.15 -1.18
C ASN A 100 -2.64 -14.75 -0.62
N GLU A 101 -1.87 -13.95 -1.36
CA GLU A 101 -0.57 -13.47 -0.92
C GLU A 101 -0.66 -12.54 0.30
N TYR A 102 -1.84 -11.96 0.58
CA TYR A 102 -2.08 -11.16 1.76
C TYR A 102 -2.18 -12.00 3.05
N ASP A 103 -2.43 -13.31 2.96
CA ASP A 103 -2.60 -14.21 4.13
C ASP A 103 -1.33 -14.23 5.02
N VAL A 104 -0.17 -13.84 4.49
CA VAL A 104 1.07 -13.69 5.27
C VAL A 104 0.96 -12.61 6.34
N PHE A 105 0.15 -11.58 6.11
CA PHE A 105 -0.04 -10.46 7.03
C PHE A 105 -1.11 -10.74 8.09
N GLU A 106 -1.97 -11.75 7.91
CA GLU A 106 -3.05 -12.07 8.85
C GLU A 106 -2.54 -12.33 10.29
N PRO A 107 -1.43 -13.05 10.54
CA PRO A 107 -0.90 -13.20 11.90
C PRO A 107 -0.42 -11.88 12.54
N TRP A 108 -0.11 -10.87 11.74
CA TRP A 108 0.34 -9.56 12.21
C TRP A 108 -0.82 -8.59 12.37
N LEU A 109 -1.50 -8.28 11.27
CA LEU A 109 -2.55 -7.25 11.20
C LEU A 109 -3.94 -7.77 11.58
N GLY A 110 -4.10 -9.09 11.68
CA GLY A 110 -5.40 -9.74 11.80
C GLY A 110 -6.29 -9.47 10.60
N ARG A 111 -7.61 -9.43 10.83
CA ARG A 111 -8.62 -9.14 9.82
C ARG A 111 -9.24 -7.75 10.00
N GLY A 112 -8.40 -6.73 10.14
CA GLY A 112 -8.79 -5.30 10.17
C GLY A 112 -9.25 -4.77 8.80
N LEU A 113 -9.25 -3.45 8.61
CA LEU A 113 -9.78 -2.78 7.41
C LEU A 113 -9.10 -3.25 6.10
N LEU A 114 -7.79 -3.48 6.12
CA LEU A 114 -7.05 -3.94 4.94
C LEU A 114 -7.50 -5.34 4.50
N MET A 115 -7.64 -6.25 5.45
CA MET A 115 -7.71 -7.70 5.24
C MET A 115 -9.14 -8.24 5.24
N SER A 116 -10.06 -7.57 5.95
CA SER A 116 -11.46 -7.97 6.00
C SER A 116 -12.15 -7.89 4.63
N THR A 117 -13.27 -8.62 4.52
CA THR A 117 -14.15 -8.67 3.35
C THR A 117 -15.61 -8.68 3.79
N GLY A 118 -16.53 -8.58 2.83
CA GLY A 118 -17.98 -8.60 3.06
C GLY A 118 -18.43 -7.58 4.11
N ASP A 119 -19.33 -8.01 4.98
CA ASP A 119 -19.99 -7.12 5.94
C ASP A 119 -19.06 -6.63 7.06
N LYS A 120 -18.06 -7.44 7.48
CA LYS A 120 -17.02 -6.97 8.41
C LYS A 120 -16.31 -5.76 7.81
N TRP A 121 -15.87 -5.85 6.56
CA TRP A 121 -15.20 -4.74 5.90
C TRP A 121 -16.11 -3.51 5.75
N ARG A 122 -17.37 -3.69 5.32
CA ARG A 122 -18.32 -2.58 5.15
C ARG A 122 -18.56 -1.86 6.48
N SER A 123 -18.72 -2.61 7.57
CA SER A 123 -18.88 -2.08 8.93
C SER A 123 -17.64 -1.30 9.37
N ARG A 124 -16.44 -1.90 9.27
CA ARG A 124 -15.17 -1.23 9.61
C ARG A 124 -14.95 0.02 8.77
N ARG A 125 -15.16 -0.03 7.46
CA ARG A 125 -14.99 1.14 6.59
C ARG A 125 -15.91 2.29 6.99
N LYS A 126 -17.19 1.99 7.27
CA LYS A 126 -18.16 2.99 7.71
C LYS A 126 -17.77 3.60 9.06
N LEU A 127 -17.29 2.79 10.00
CA LEU A 127 -16.83 3.22 11.32
C LEU A 127 -15.62 4.16 11.23
N LEU A 128 -14.66 3.84 10.37
CA LEU A 128 -13.34 4.47 10.35
C LEU A 128 -13.27 5.70 9.44
N THR A 129 -14.08 5.77 8.39
CA THR A 129 -14.04 6.90 7.42
C THR A 129 -14.18 8.29 8.09
N PRO A 130 -15.05 8.52 9.10
CA PRO A 130 -15.15 9.82 9.76
C PRO A 130 -13.87 10.30 10.44
N THR A 131 -12.98 9.37 10.82
CA THR A 131 -11.71 9.71 11.48
C THR A 131 -10.71 10.40 10.54
N PHE A 132 -10.90 10.24 9.22
CA PHE A 132 -10.11 10.89 8.16
C PHE A 132 -10.82 12.13 7.59
N HIS A 133 -11.86 12.62 8.27
CA HIS A 133 -12.49 13.88 7.87
C HIS A 133 -11.54 15.04 8.11
N PHE A 134 -11.59 16.04 7.24
CA PHE A 134 -10.67 17.18 7.25
C PHE A 134 -10.50 17.88 8.61
N SER A 135 -11.57 17.99 9.39
CA SER A 135 -11.53 18.60 10.72
C SER A 135 -10.62 17.86 11.71
N MET A 136 -10.47 16.54 11.56
CA MET A 136 -9.54 15.74 12.37
C MET A 136 -8.11 15.94 11.86
N LEU A 137 -7.92 15.92 10.54
CA LEU A 137 -6.62 16.12 9.90
C LEU A 137 -6.01 17.49 10.20
N ASP A 138 -6.84 18.53 10.32
CA ASP A 138 -6.39 19.87 10.70
C ASP A 138 -5.71 19.88 12.08
N GLY A 139 -6.14 19.01 13.00
CA GLY A 139 -5.51 18.80 14.30
C GLY A 139 -4.14 18.09 14.24
N TYR A 140 -3.82 17.41 13.14
CA TYR A 140 -2.55 16.71 12.95
C TYR A 140 -1.46 17.59 12.34
N ILE A 141 -1.83 18.73 11.74
CA ILE A 141 -0.89 19.63 11.05
C ILE A 141 0.21 20.11 12.00
N SER A 142 -0.10 20.44 13.26
CA SER A 142 0.91 20.86 14.24
C SER A 142 1.90 19.75 14.57
N THR A 143 1.42 18.51 14.73
CA THR A 143 2.26 17.33 14.95
C THR A 143 3.16 17.06 13.74
N MET A 144 2.62 17.17 12.51
CA MET A 144 3.40 17.02 11.28
C MET A 144 4.49 18.10 11.16
N ASN A 145 4.17 19.36 11.42
CA ASN A 145 5.15 20.45 11.39
C ASN A 145 6.26 20.23 12.43
N ARG A 146 5.91 19.81 13.66
CA ARG A 146 6.89 19.55 14.71
C ARG A 146 7.86 18.43 14.33
N HIS A 147 7.36 17.29 13.86
CA HIS A 147 8.22 16.18 13.44
C HIS A 147 9.03 16.53 12.19
N ALA A 148 8.48 17.30 11.25
CA ALA A 148 9.22 17.81 10.10
C ALA A 148 10.37 18.74 10.51
N LYS A 149 10.19 19.60 11.52
CA LYS A 149 11.26 20.45 12.07
C LYS A 149 12.38 19.61 12.68
N VAL A 150 12.05 18.60 13.49
CA VAL A 150 13.04 17.65 14.04
C VAL A 150 13.82 16.95 12.92
N CYS A 151 13.12 16.53 11.85
CA CYS A 151 13.75 15.93 10.68
C CYS A 151 14.76 16.88 10.02
N VAL A 152 14.38 18.16 9.82
CA VAL A 152 15.25 19.19 9.24
C VAL A 152 16.46 19.47 10.15
N GLU A 153 16.28 19.64 11.45
CA GLU A 153 17.38 19.83 12.42
C GLU A 153 18.41 18.69 12.33
N LEU A 154 17.95 17.44 12.28
CA LEU A 154 18.82 16.26 12.14
C LEU A 154 19.48 16.15 10.77
N LEU A 155 18.93 16.80 9.74
CA LEU A 155 19.54 16.88 8.40
C LEU A 155 20.61 17.98 8.36
N GLU A 156 20.38 19.11 9.01
CA GLU A 156 21.35 20.20 9.11
C GLU A 156 22.64 19.76 9.81
N GLU A 157 22.51 18.98 10.89
CA GLU A 157 23.66 18.36 11.60
C GLU A 157 24.51 17.45 10.69
N ARG A 158 23.91 16.93 9.61
CA ARG A 158 24.54 16.02 8.63
C ARG A 158 24.80 16.69 7.29
N SER A 159 24.71 18.02 7.22
CA SER A 159 24.95 18.77 5.99
C SER A 159 26.35 18.49 5.42
N GLY A 160 26.42 18.34 4.10
CA GLY A 160 27.66 18.00 3.39
C GLY A 160 28.05 16.51 3.40
N THR A 161 27.21 15.64 3.98
CA THR A 161 27.41 14.18 3.95
C THR A 161 26.45 13.50 2.98
N GLU A 162 26.81 12.31 2.50
CA GLU A 162 25.90 11.45 1.75
C GLU A 162 25.02 10.65 2.73
N LEU A 163 23.70 10.66 2.50
CA LEU A 163 22.76 9.95 3.37
C LEU A 163 21.63 9.28 2.58
N ASP A 164 21.13 8.18 3.15
CA ASP A 164 19.92 7.51 2.67
C ASP A 164 18.68 8.25 3.18
N MET A 165 18.14 9.14 2.35
CA MET A 165 16.94 9.93 2.66
C MET A 165 15.72 9.06 2.98
N TYR A 166 15.63 7.85 2.43
CA TYR A 166 14.49 6.96 2.72
C TYR A 166 14.44 6.58 4.19
N ARG A 167 15.60 6.29 4.82
CA ARG A 167 15.66 6.00 6.26
C ARG A 167 15.23 7.19 7.10
N VAL A 168 15.65 8.39 6.73
CA VAL A 168 15.32 9.63 7.46
C VAL A 168 13.81 9.89 7.42
N VAL A 169 13.21 9.94 6.23
CA VAL A 169 11.77 10.21 6.11
C VAL A 169 10.92 9.07 6.65
N LYS A 170 11.44 7.84 6.67
CA LYS A 170 10.74 6.69 7.28
C LYS A 170 10.59 6.84 8.79
N MET A 171 11.62 7.30 9.50
CA MET A 171 11.50 7.56 10.94
C MET A 171 10.58 8.76 11.21
N CYS A 172 10.68 9.83 10.42
CA CYS A 172 9.76 10.98 10.54
C CYS A 172 8.30 10.57 10.34
N ALA A 173 7.99 9.78 9.30
CA ALA A 173 6.64 9.30 9.04
C ALA A 173 6.14 8.36 10.16
N LEU A 174 7.03 7.53 10.73
CA LEU A 174 6.69 6.65 11.84
C LEU A 174 6.32 7.45 13.10
N ASP A 175 7.12 8.45 13.46
CA ASP A 175 6.84 9.30 14.62
C ASP A 175 5.51 10.06 14.46
N ILE A 176 5.25 10.60 13.26
CA ILE A 176 3.98 11.27 12.95
C ILE A 176 2.81 10.30 13.15
N ILE A 177 2.83 9.12 12.53
CA ILE A 177 1.68 8.20 12.64
C ILE A 177 1.52 7.63 14.05
N CYS A 178 2.63 7.36 14.76
CA CYS A 178 2.60 6.94 16.17
C CYS A 178 1.82 7.94 17.02
N GLU A 179 2.08 9.23 16.83
CA GLU A 179 1.43 10.26 17.61
C GLU A 179 -0.01 10.54 17.14
N THR A 180 -0.24 10.68 15.84
CA THR A 180 -1.58 11.02 15.33
C THR A 180 -2.54 9.84 15.41
N ALA A 181 -2.06 8.61 15.22
CA ALA A 181 -2.90 7.42 15.23
C ALA A 181 -3.02 6.79 16.63
N MET A 182 -1.91 6.66 17.38
CA MET A 182 -1.93 6.02 18.71
C MET A 182 -1.89 7.00 19.88
N GLY A 183 -1.51 8.26 19.66
CA GLY A 183 -1.30 9.22 20.74
C GLY A 183 -0.04 8.93 21.56
N LYS A 184 0.99 8.33 20.95
CA LYS A 184 2.26 7.98 21.60
C LYS A 184 3.43 8.59 20.82
N GLU A 185 4.36 9.23 21.52
CA GLU A 185 5.62 9.70 20.94
C GLU A 185 6.70 8.62 21.07
N LEU A 186 7.34 8.27 19.96
CA LEU A 186 8.37 7.21 19.90
C LEU A 186 9.80 7.77 19.81
N ASP A 187 9.98 9.00 19.33
CA ASP A 187 11.29 9.63 19.05
C ASP A 187 12.22 8.73 18.21
N SER A 188 11.66 8.06 17.21
CA SER A 188 12.39 7.12 16.35
C SER A 188 13.37 7.83 15.42
N GLN A 189 13.19 9.12 15.16
CA GLN A 189 14.14 9.93 14.40
C GLN A 189 15.52 10.04 15.07
N ARG A 190 15.56 10.18 16.41
CA ARG A 190 16.81 10.21 17.18
C ARG A 190 17.26 8.82 17.61
N HIS A 191 16.30 7.91 17.82
CA HIS A 191 16.54 6.55 18.28
C HIS A 191 15.95 5.49 17.32
N PRO A 192 16.54 5.26 16.14
CA PRO A 192 15.98 4.39 15.11
C PRO A 192 16.06 2.89 15.43
N ASP A 193 16.96 2.48 16.33
CA ASP A 193 17.24 1.07 16.65
C ASP A 193 16.28 0.47 17.69
N GLN A 194 15.11 1.09 17.90
CA GLN A 194 14.14 0.63 18.88
C GLN A 194 13.55 -0.75 18.51
N PRO A 195 13.24 -1.61 19.49
CA PRO A 195 12.75 -2.97 19.23
C PRO A 195 11.51 -3.03 18.34
N TYR A 196 10.57 -2.10 18.51
CA TYR A 196 9.37 -2.03 17.69
C TYR A 196 9.69 -1.74 16.22
N VAL A 197 10.55 -0.75 15.95
CA VAL A 197 10.99 -0.39 14.59
C VAL A 197 11.64 -1.59 13.89
N ALA A 198 12.56 -2.26 14.58
CA ALA A 198 13.24 -3.44 14.06
C ALA A 198 12.26 -4.60 13.78
N ALA A 199 11.26 -4.80 14.65
CA ALA A 199 10.24 -5.83 14.47
C ALA A 199 9.37 -5.58 13.23
N ILE A 200 8.91 -4.34 13.02
CA ILE A 200 8.08 -3.97 11.86
C ILE A 200 8.86 -4.17 10.55
N LEU A 201 10.12 -3.71 10.49
CA LEU A 201 10.98 -3.94 9.32
C LEU A 201 11.15 -5.43 9.02
N LYS A 202 11.37 -6.25 10.06
CA LYS A 202 11.53 -7.70 9.92
C LYS A 202 10.24 -8.38 9.42
N LEU A 203 9.07 -7.95 9.91
CA LEU A 203 7.77 -8.46 9.46
C LEU A 203 7.51 -8.13 7.98
N VAL A 204 7.79 -6.91 7.54
CA VAL A 204 7.60 -6.49 6.14
C VAL A 204 8.53 -7.26 5.19
N VAL A 205 9.82 -7.37 5.54
CA VAL A 205 10.81 -8.08 4.71
C VAL A 205 10.47 -9.56 4.60
N LEU A 206 10.27 -10.24 5.74
CA LEU A 206 9.93 -11.67 5.74
C LEU A 206 8.56 -11.92 5.10
N GLY A 207 7.58 -11.04 5.31
CA GLY A 207 6.27 -11.12 4.69
C GLY A 207 6.35 -11.08 3.16
N THR A 208 7.11 -10.11 2.64
CA THR A 208 7.35 -9.94 1.19
C THR A 208 8.06 -11.16 0.60
N GLU A 209 9.09 -11.65 1.28
CA GLU A 209 9.83 -12.85 0.90
C GLU A 209 8.92 -14.08 0.79
N ILE A 210 8.09 -14.31 1.82
CA ILE A 210 7.12 -15.41 1.84
C ILE A 210 6.13 -15.25 0.69
N ALA A 211 5.58 -14.06 0.46
CA ALA A 211 4.61 -13.79 -0.60
C ALA A 211 5.18 -14.03 -2.01
N MET A 212 6.44 -13.65 -2.25
CA MET A 212 7.05 -13.68 -3.59
C MET A 212 7.74 -15.00 -3.93
N LYS A 213 8.26 -15.73 -2.95
CA LYS A 213 9.02 -16.96 -3.18
C LYS A 213 8.12 -18.19 -3.04
N PHE A 214 7.78 -18.81 -4.16
CA PHE A 214 6.83 -19.94 -4.19
C PHE A 214 7.22 -21.09 -3.23
N TYR A 215 8.52 -21.35 -3.04
CA TYR A 215 8.97 -22.43 -2.15
C TYR A 215 8.75 -22.10 -0.66
N LEU A 216 8.61 -20.82 -0.30
CA LEU A 216 8.23 -20.38 1.05
C LEU A 216 6.72 -20.51 1.31
N GLN A 217 5.90 -20.78 0.30
CA GLN A 217 4.49 -21.12 0.49
C GLN A 217 4.34 -22.45 1.25
N PHE A 218 5.34 -23.33 1.20
CA PHE A 218 5.37 -24.58 1.96
C PHE A 218 5.84 -24.32 3.40
N LYS A 219 4.92 -24.44 4.37
CA LYS A 219 5.22 -24.23 5.81
C LYS A 219 6.41 -25.06 6.32
N ILE A 220 6.59 -26.28 5.81
CA ILE A 220 7.73 -27.13 6.20
C ILE A 220 9.07 -26.47 5.82
N VAL A 221 9.15 -25.87 4.63
CA VAL A 221 10.36 -25.17 4.16
C VAL A 221 10.62 -23.94 5.03
N ARG A 222 9.60 -23.13 5.32
CA ARG A 222 9.73 -21.96 6.21
C ARG A 222 10.22 -22.31 7.60
N ARG A 223 9.71 -23.39 8.18
CA ARG A 223 10.14 -23.87 9.50
C ARG A 223 11.58 -24.37 9.48
N LEU A 224 11.96 -25.14 8.47
CA LEU A 224 13.33 -25.64 8.32
C LEU A 224 14.35 -24.52 8.12
N LEU A 225 13.97 -23.45 7.41
CA LEU A 225 14.81 -22.25 7.21
C LEU A 225 14.76 -21.26 8.39
N GLY A 226 14.02 -21.55 9.46
CA GLY A 226 13.88 -20.65 10.62
C GLY A 226 13.06 -19.38 10.36
N ILE A 227 12.44 -19.24 9.18
CA ILE A 227 11.67 -18.04 8.79
C ILE A 227 10.42 -17.88 9.67
N ASP A 228 9.67 -18.96 9.89
CA ASP A 228 8.47 -18.91 10.74
C ASP A 228 8.81 -18.55 12.19
N GLN A 229 9.97 -18.99 12.70
CA GLN A 229 10.45 -18.62 14.04
C GLN A 229 10.80 -17.12 14.08
N ALA A 230 11.63 -16.66 13.15
CA ALA A 230 12.04 -15.27 13.06
C ALA A 230 10.85 -14.31 12.90
N TYR A 231 9.83 -14.72 12.13
CA TYR A 231 8.58 -13.98 11.97
C TYR A 231 7.79 -13.96 13.29
N GLY A 232 7.65 -15.11 13.97
CA GLY A 232 6.97 -15.22 15.26
C GLY A 232 7.59 -14.35 16.37
N GLU A 233 8.92 -14.30 16.44
CA GLU A 233 9.63 -13.42 17.39
C GLU A 233 9.32 -11.93 17.15
N ALA A 234 9.30 -11.50 15.89
CA ALA A 234 8.96 -10.12 15.53
C ALA A 234 7.48 -9.80 15.81
N LEU A 235 6.57 -10.76 15.58
CA LEU A 235 5.14 -10.62 15.91
C LEU A 235 4.93 -10.34 17.40
N ILE A 236 5.62 -11.07 18.27
CA ILE A 236 5.50 -10.89 19.73
C ILE A 236 5.88 -9.47 20.13
N VAL A 237 6.98 -8.93 19.58
CA VAL A 237 7.43 -7.56 19.87
C VAL A 237 6.40 -6.54 19.37
N ALA A 238 5.93 -6.68 18.12
CA ALA A 238 4.94 -5.77 17.53
C ALA A 238 3.62 -5.76 18.32
N HIS A 239 3.07 -6.93 18.62
CA HIS A 239 1.80 -7.05 19.36
C HIS A 239 1.91 -6.62 20.82
N ASN A 240 3.05 -6.85 21.48
CA ASN A 240 3.25 -6.37 22.84
C ASN A 240 3.26 -4.84 22.87
N PHE A 241 3.96 -4.20 21.93
CA PHE A 241 3.96 -2.74 21.82
C PHE A 241 2.54 -2.19 21.61
N THR A 242 1.80 -2.72 20.64
CA THR A 242 0.45 -2.21 20.35
C THR A 242 -0.53 -2.44 21.49
N LYS A 243 -0.48 -3.61 22.16
CA LYS A 243 -1.29 -3.87 23.37
C LYS A 243 -0.95 -2.93 24.52
N THR A 244 0.33 -2.65 24.76
CA THR A 244 0.76 -1.70 25.80
C THR A 244 0.22 -0.30 25.51
N VAL A 245 0.36 0.19 24.28
CA VAL A 245 -0.13 1.51 23.90
C VAL A 245 -1.66 1.61 24.00
N ILE A 246 -2.39 0.57 23.59
CA ILE A 246 -3.86 0.51 23.75
C ILE A 246 -4.25 0.59 25.23
N ALA A 247 -3.58 -0.16 26.10
CA ALA A 247 -3.87 -0.16 27.53
C ALA A 247 -3.58 1.19 28.19
N GLU A 248 -2.41 1.78 27.92
CA GLU A 248 -2.02 3.11 28.42
C GLU A 248 -3.03 4.18 27.97
N ARG A 249 -3.44 4.16 26.70
CA ARG A 249 -4.38 5.15 26.16
C ARG A 249 -5.79 4.99 26.74
N ALA A 250 -6.27 3.75 26.90
CA ALA A 250 -7.55 3.48 27.54
C ALA A 250 -7.59 3.97 28.99
N GLU A 251 -6.50 3.80 29.73
CA GLU A 251 -6.39 4.31 31.10
C GLU A 251 -6.42 5.85 31.14
N ALA A 252 -5.66 6.52 30.27
CA ALA A 252 -5.63 7.98 30.17
C ALA A 252 -7.01 8.57 29.81
N LEU A 253 -7.75 7.93 28.89
CA LEU A 253 -9.13 8.33 28.55
C LEU A 253 -10.07 8.20 29.75
N SER A 254 -9.96 7.10 30.50
CA SER A 254 -10.80 6.87 31.69
C SER A 254 -10.58 7.92 32.78
N LYS A 255 -9.36 8.45 32.87
CA LYS A 255 -8.97 9.52 33.82
C LYS A 255 -9.28 10.93 33.32
N GLY A 256 -9.72 11.09 32.07
CA GLY A 256 -9.96 12.40 31.46
C GLY A 256 -8.68 13.19 31.16
N GLU A 257 -7.54 12.52 31.02
CA GLU A 257 -6.23 13.13 30.79
C GLU A 257 -5.95 13.45 29.30
N VAL A 258 -6.86 13.04 28.41
CA VAL A 258 -6.75 13.29 26.95
C VAL A 258 -7.47 14.59 26.59
N GLU A 259 -6.70 15.59 26.17
CA GLU A 259 -7.26 16.85 25.70
C GLU A 259 -8.06 16.66 24.40
N PRO A 260 -9.25 17.28 24.24
CA PRO A 260 -10.10 17.11 23.05
C PRO A 260 -9.42 17.48 21.72
N ASN A 261 -8.45 18.40 21.75
CA ASN A 261 -7.67 18.88 20.60
C ASN A 261 -6.46 17.97 20.26
N LYS A 262 -6.17 16.95 21.07
CA LYS A 262 -5.08 15.97 20.85
C LYS A 262 -5.61 14.55 20.67
N ARG A 263 -6.84 14.44 20.15
CA ARG A 263 -7.49 13.15 19.92
C ARG A 263 -6.79 12.39 18.81
N ALA A 264 -6.29 11.22 19.17
CA ALA A 264 -5.71 10.26 18.25
C ALA A 264 -6.79 9.36 17.65
N PHE A 265 -6.47 8.70 16.54
CA PHE A 265 -7.35 7.69 15.92
C PHE A 265 -7.80 6.61 16.92
N LEU A 266 -6.88 6.15 17.77
CA LEU A 266 -7.14 5.16 18.81
C LEU A 266 -8.22 5.61 19.81
N ASP A 267 -8.32 6.91 20.13
CA ASP A 267 -9.34 7.42 21.04
C ASP A 267 -10.74 7.19 20.46
N LEU A 268 -10.88 7.40 19.16
CA LEU A 268 -12.14 7.20 18.44
C LEU A 268 -12.52 5.72 18.41
N LEU A 269 -11.55 4.81 18.26
CA LEU A 269 -11.79 3.37 18.33
C LEU A 269 -12.25 2.94 19.74
N LEU A 270 -11.60 3.46 20.77
CA LEU A 270 -11.93 3.15 22.17
C LEU A 270 -13.32 3.68 22.55
N GLU A 271 -13.71 4.87 22.11
CA GLU A 271 -15.07 5.41 22.32
C GLU A 271 -16.16 4.61 21.60
N GLN A 272 -15.82 3.93 20.51
CA GLN A 272 -16.75 3.10 19.74
C GLN A 272 -16.83 1.67 20.26
N LYS A 273 -15.90 1.26 21.13
CA LYS A 273 -15.89 -0.07 21.77
C LYS A 273 -17.23 -0.40 22.41
N ASP A 274 -17.76 0.52 23.20
CA ASP A 274 -19.02 0.34 23.93
C ASP A 274 -20.27 0.48 23.04
N LYS A 275 -20.15 1.18 21.90
CA LYS A 275 -21.28 1.48 21.00
C LYS A 275 -21.48 0.44 19.90
N GLN A 276 -20.42 -0.25 19.49
CA GLN A 276 -20.43 -1.19 18.36
C GLN A 276 -19.87 -2.58 18.71
N GLU A 277 -19.78 -2.91 19.99
CA GLU A 277 -19.31 -4.21 20.50
C GLU A 277 -17.93 -4.60 19.93
N LEU A 278 -17.00 -3.64 19.84
CA LEU A 278 -15.65 -3.96 19.39
C LEU A 278 -14.91 -4.74 20.49
N THR A 279 -14.27 -5.84 20.10
CA THR A 279 -13.37 -6.54 21.02
C THR A 279 -12.02 -5.83 21.11
N ASP A 280 -11.25 -6.09 22.16
CA ASP A 280 -9.86 -5.61 22.25
C ASP A 280 -9.00 -6.10 21.08
N GLU A 281 -9.31 -7.30 20.60
CA GLU A 281 -8.68 -7.86 19.41
C GLU A 281 -9.02 -7.02 18.17
N ASP A 282 -10.28 -6.66 17.96
CA ASP A 282 -10.67 -5.81 16.83
C ASP A 282 -9.99 -4.43 16.86
N ILE A 283 -9.82 -3.84 18.04
CA ILE A 283 -9.10 -2.57 18.18
C ILE A 283 -7.63 -2.76 17.82
N ARG A 284 -6.99 -3.83 18.33
CA ARG A 284 -5.59 -4.15 17.99
C ARG A 284 -5.40 -4.36 16.50
N GLU A 285 -6.30 -5.10 15.84
CA GLU A 285 -6.26 -5.33 14.39
C GLU A 285 -6.22 -4.01 13.60
N GLU A 286 -7.10 -3.07 13.95
CA GLU A 286 -7.10 -1.76 13.27
C GLU A 286 -5.85 -0.95 13.63
N VAL A 287 -5.45 -0.88 14.89
CA VAL A 287 -4.24 -0.17 15.32
C VAL A 287 -2.99 -0.70 14.60
N ASP A 288 -2.78 -2.02 14.55
CA ASP A 288 -1.68 -2.65 13.83
C ASP A 288 -1.74 -2.30 12.33
N THR A 289 -2.95 -2.32 11.74
CA THR A 289 -3.19 -1.99 10.32
C THR A 289 -2.80 -0.54 10.01
N PHE A 290 -3.33 0.44 10.74
CA PHE A 290 -3.08 1.86 10.47
C PHE A 290 -1.64 2.27 10.77
N MET A 291 -1.00 1.65 11.77
CA MET A 291 0.42 1.84 12.01
C MET A 291 1.26 1.42 10.83
N PHE A 292 1.02 0.23 10.27
CA PHE A 292 1.74 -0.22 9.09
C PHE A 292 1.45 0.66 7.87
N GLU A 293 0.17 0.83 7.54
CA GLU A 293 -0.25 1.48 6.30
C GLU A 293 0.09 2.98 6.27
N GLY A 294 0.04 3.66 7.42
CA GLY A 294 0.20 5.12 7.51
C GLY A 294 1.64 5.63 7.38
N HIS A 295 2.66 4.85 7.77
CA HIS A 295 4.06 5.30 7.65
C HIS A 295 4.82 4.66 6.48
N ASP A 296 4.63 3.36 6.21
CA ASP A 296 5.47 2.66 5.24
C ASP A 296 5.18 3.16 3.81
N THR A 297 3.90 3.39 3.49
CA THR A 297 3.51 3.94 2.18
C THR A 297 3.90 5.41 2.02
N THR A 298 3.67 6.24 3.04
CA THR A 298 4.01 7.66 3.05
C THR A 298 5.52 7.87 2.92
N SER A 299 6.32 7.10 3.66
CA SER A 299 7.78 7.18 3.60
C SER A 299 8.34 6.78 2.24
N ALA A 300 7.76 5.77 1.58
CA ALA A 300 8.11 5.43 0.20
C ALA A 300 7.77 6.56 -0.78
N GLY A 301 6.57 7.16 -0.66
CA GLY A 301 6.16 8.29 -1.48
C GLY A 301 7.05 9.52 -1.32
N LEU A 302 7.38 9.88 -0.07
CA LEU A 302 8.31 10.97 0.25
C LEU A 302 9.72 10.69 -0.26
N GLY A 303 10.25 9.49 0.00
CA GLY A 303 11.59 9.09 -0.44
C GLY A 303 11.75 9.21 -1.96
N TRP A 304 10.78 8.71 -2.73
CA TRP A 304 10.79 8.83 -4.18
C TRP A 304 10.56 10.26 -4.69
N THR A 305 9.73 11.05 -4.00
CA THR A 305 9.54 12.47 -4.35
C THR A 305 10.85 13.24 -4.18
N ILE A 306 11.53 13.05 -3.04
CA ILE A 306 12.83 13.69 -2.76
C ILE A 306 13.86 13.24 -3.78
N TRP A 307 13.92 11.94 -4.10
CA TRP A 307 14.81 11.42 -5.14
C TRP A 307 14.54 12.08 -6.51
N CYS A 308 13.27 12.20 -6.90
CA CYS A 308 12.90 12.84 -8.17
C CYS A 308 13.31 14.31 -8.20
N LEU A 309 13.04 15.06 -7.13
CA LEU A 309 13.44 16.48 -7.05
C LEU A 309 14.96 16.65 -7.06
N ALA A 310 15.70 15.85 -6.28
CA ALA A 310 17.16 15.87 -6.27
C ALA A 310 17.78 15.52 -7.63
N SER A 311 17.09 14.67 -8.41
CA SER A 311 17.52 14.30 -9.77
C SER A 311 17.10 15.30 -10.86
N HIS A 312 16.26 16.30 -10.53
CA HIS A 312 15.73 17.30 -11.45
C HIS A 312 15.80 18.70 -10.81
N PRO A 313 17.00 19.32 -10.76
CA PRO A 313 17.22 20.58 -10.05
C PRO A 313 16.30 21.71 -10.49
N GLU A 314 15.88 21.74 -11.75
CA GLU A 314 14.92 22.72 -12.27
C GLU A 314 13.51 22.56 -11.67
N ALA A 315 13.06 21.33 -11.44
CA ALA A 315 11.80 21.05 -10.78
C ALA A 315 11.91 21.35 -9.28
N GLN A 316 13.04 21.01 -8.66
CA GLN A 316 13.32 21.33 -7.26
C GLN A 316 13.30 22.84 -7.00
N GLU A 317 14.02 23.63 -7.81
CA GLU A 317 14.07 25.09 -7.68
C GLU A 317 12.68 25.72 -7.86
N ARG A 318 11.91 25.24 -8.83
CA ARG A 318 10.54 25.73 -9.05
C ARG A 318 9.61 25.40 -7.90
N ALA A 319 9.67 24.18 -7.35
CA ALA A 319 8.90 23.79 -6.18
C ALA A 319 9.32 24.59 -4.94
N TYR A 320 10.62 24.83 -4.76
CA TYR A 320 11.15 25.64 -3.67
C TYR A 320 10.63 27.09 -3.74
N ARG A 321 10.67 27.73 -4.92
CA ARG A 321 10.11 29.08 -5.09
C ARG A 321 8.62 29.16 -4.78
N GLU A 322 7.83 28.16 -5.20
CA GLU A 322 6.40 28.11 -4.87
C GLU A 322 6.18 28.03 -3.35
N VAL A 323 6.99 27.25 -2.63
CA VAL A 323 6.93 27.16 -1.17
C VAL A 323 7.29 28.50 -0.52
N VAL A 324 8.36 29.16 -0.96
CA VAL A 324 8.77 30.48 -0.46
C VAL A 324 7.71 31.54 -0.74
N GLU A 325 7.10 31.54 -1.93
CA GLU A 325 6.00 32.47 -2.27
C GLU A 325 4.75 32.23 -1.41
N ALA A 326 4.44 30.97 -1.09
CA ALA A 326 3.26 30.61 -0.31
C ALA A 326 3.41 30.87 1.20
N LEU A 327 4.60 30.63 1.76
CA LEU A 327 4.88 30.68 3.20
C LEU A 327 5.65 31.94 3.64
N GLY A 328 6.33 32.62 2.72
CA GLY A 328 7.29 33.68 3.01
C GLY A 328 8.67 33.16 3.43
N ASP A 329 9.60 34.08 3.66
CA ASP A 329 10.90 33.76 4.24
C ASP A 329 10.79 33.62 5.76
N GLY A 330 11.08 32.44 6.32
CA GLY A 330 11.18 32.21 7.77
C GLY A 330 10.53 30.91 8.27
N ASP A 331 10.44 30.75 9.59
CA ASP A 331 9.97 29.52 10.27
C ASP A 331 8.45 29.41 10.42
N LYS A 332 7.69 29.98 9.49
CA LYS A 332 6.23 29.90 9.51
C LYS A 332 5.80 28.43 9.32
N GLU A 333 4.98 27.91 10.23
CA GLU A 333 4.40 26.59 10.09
C GLU A 333 3.43 26.53 8.90
N CYS A 334 3.47 25.42 8.16
CA CYS A 334 2.57 25.22 7.03
C CYS A 334 1.16 24.93 7.54
N GLY A 335 0.22 25.83 7.27
CA GLY A 335 -1.19 25.65 7.56
C GLY A 335 -1.96 25.02 6.39
N ARG A 336 -3.22 24.67 6.65
CA ARG A 336 -4.12 24.11 5.62
C ARG A 336 -4.31 25.03 4.42
N GLU A 337 -4.48 26.32 4.67
CA GLU A 337 -4.68 27.33 3.61
C GLU A 337 -3.45 27.47 2.71
N ASP A 338 -2.25 27.21 3.25
CA ASP A 338 -1.01 27.29 2.50
C ASP A 338 -0.86 26.10 1.55
N MET A 339 -1.28 24.90 1.96
CA MET A 339 -1.24 23.70 1.11
C MET A 339 -2.02 23.88 -0.20
N GLY A 340 -3.12 24.65 -0.19
CA GLY A 340 -3.90 24.96 -1.38
C GLY A 340 -3.15 25.80 -2.43
N LYS A 341 -2.05 26.44 -2.05
CA LYS A 341 -1.19 27.26 -2.92
C LYS A 341 -0.05 26.45 -3.55
N LEU A 342 0.30 25.29 -2.99
CA LEU A 342 1.45 24.46 -3.39
C LEU A 342 1.13 23.55 -4.58
N THR A 343 0.61 24.14 -5.65
CA THR A 343 0.06 23.42 -6.81
C THR A 343 1.11 22.70 -7.65
N TYR A 344 2.31 23.24 -7.79
CA TYR A 344 3.41 22.63 -8.53
C TYR A 344 4.07 21.53 -7.70
N LEU A 345 4.27 21.74 -6.40
CA LEU A 345 4.75 20.70 -5.49
C LEU A 345 3.80 19.50 -5.47
N ASP A 346 2.48 19.71 -5.41
CA ASP A 346 1.48 18.63 -5.54
C ASP A 346 1.64 17.85 -6.86
N ARG A 347 1.88 18.54 -7.98
CA ARG A 347 2.17 17.89 -9.27
C ARG A 347 3.47 17.10 -9.24
N CYS A 348 4.50 17.59 -8.55
CA CYS A 348 5.77 16.88 -8.37
C CYS A 348 5.59 15.59 -7.57
N ILE A 349 4.81 15.62 -6.48
CA ILE A 349 4.46 14.44 -5.67
C ILE A 349 3.66 13.44 -6.51
N LYS A 350 2.67 13.91 -7.28
CA LYS A 350 1.85 13.04 -8.15
C LYS A 350 2.68 12.37 -9.24
N GLU A 351 3.58 13.10 -9.87
CA GLU A 351 4.49 12.53 -10.87
C GLU A 351 5.48 11.53 -10.26
N ALA A 352 5.96 11.80 -9.05
CA ALA A 352 6.80 10.86 -8.33
C ALA A 352 6.03 9.56 -8.02
N MET A 353 4.77 9.64 -7.58
CA MET A 353 3.93 8.45 -7.37
C MET A 353 3.48 7.77 -8.66
N ARG A 354 3.42 8.48 -9.79
CA ARG A 354 3.19 7.87 -11.10
C ARG A 354 4.35 6.95 -11.49
N LEU A 355 5.58 7.43 -11.33
CA LEU A 355 6.77 6.63 -11.60
C LEU A 355 7.03 5.62 -10.49
N PHE A 356 6.89 5.99 -9.23
CA PHE A 356 7.27 5.17 -8.10
C PHE A 356 6.08 5.06 -7.13
N PRO A 357 5.00 4.38 -7.54
CA PRO A 357 3.84 4.19 -6.69
C PRO A 357 4.26 3.43 -5.43
N PRO A 358 3.98 3.96 -4.22
CA PRO A 358 4.33 3.30 -2.96
C PRO A 358 3.82 1.85 -2.89
N VAL A 359 2.64 1.60 -3.45
CA VAL A 359 2.06 0.26 -3.60
C VAL A 359 2.01 -0.09 -5.10
N PRO A 360 2.96 -0.87 -5.63
CA PRO A 360 3.10 -1.10 -7.07
C PRO A 360 2.04 -2.04 -7.65
N PHE A 361 1.43 -2.89 -6.81
CA PHE A 361 0.29 -3.71 -7.16
C PHE A 361 -0.55 -4.05 -5.93
N VAL A 362 -1.83 -4.31 -6.17
CA VAL A 362 -2.78 -4.88 -5.21
C VAL A 362 -3.54 -5.99 -5.91
N SER A 363 -4.09 -6.94 -5.15
CA SER A 363 -4.85 -8.03 -5.74
C SER A 363 -6.27 -8.14 -5.23
N ARG A 364 -7.08 -8.83 -6.05
CA ARG A 364 -8.41 -9.30 -5.69
C ARG A 364 -8.53 -10.79 -6.01
N GLN A 365 -9.10 -11.55 -5.09
CA GLN A 365 -9.57 -12.89 -5.37
C GLN A 365 -11.05 -12.85 -5.71
N LEU A 366 -11.41 -13.36 -6.89
CA LEU A 366 -12.79 -13.43 -7.33
C LEU A 366 -13.61 -14.42 -6.49
N LYS A 367 -14.73 -13.96 -5.93
CA LYS A 367 -15.71 -14.79 -5.21
C LYS A 367 -16.77 -15.38 -6.14
N SER A 368 -16.98 -14.78 -7.30
CA SER A 368 -17.87 -15.26 -8.35
C SER A 368 -17.22 -15.20 -9.73
N ASP A 369 -17.85 -15.81 -10.74
CA ASP A 369 -17.43 -15.60 -12.12
C ASP A 369 -17.68 -14.13 -12.49
N PHE A 370 -16.67 -13.48 -13.06
CA PHE A 370 -16.66 -12.03 -13.24
C PHE A 370 -16.52 -11.66 -14.72
N GLN A 371 -17.44 -10.83 -15.22
CA GLN A 371 -17.42 -10.37 -16.60
C GLN A 371 -16.47 -9.17 -16.76
N GLN A 372 -15.32 -9.39 -17.39
CA GLN A 372 -14.32 -8.35 -17.69
C GLN A 372 -14.33 -8.06 -19.19
N GLY A 373 -15.05 -7.01 -19.60
CA GLY A 373 -15.25 -6.71 -21.02
C GLY A 373 -15.92 -7.87 -21.73
N LYS A 374 -15.25 -8.48 -22.72
CA LYS A 374 -15.74 -9.67 -23.45
C LYS A 374 -15.32 -11.01 -22.84
N TYR A 375 -14.52 -11.00 -21.78
CA TYR A 375 -13.97 -12.21 -21.16
C TYR A 375 -14.69 -12.53 -19.85
N LEU A 376 -15.03 -13.80 -19.67
CA LEU A 376 -15.52 -14.32 -18.40
C LEU A 376 -14.33 -14.83 -17.59
N LEU A 377 -14.06 -14.18 -16.45
CA LEU A 377 -13.02 -14.57 -15.53
C LEU A 377 -13.61 -15.54 -14.50
N PRO A 378 -13.05 -16.75 -14.36
CA PRO A 378 -13.57 -17.75 -13.43
C PRO A 378 -13.40 -17.33 -11.97
N ARG A 379 -14.36 -17.72 -11.14
CA ARG A 379 -14.27 -17.70 -9.68
C ARG A 379 -12.93 -18.27 -9.19
N ASN A 380 -12.45 -17.77 -8.05
CA ASN A 380 -11.17 -18.13 -7.43
C ASN A 380 -9.94 -17.80 -8.29
N SER A 381 -10.09 -17.00 -9.35
CA SER A 381 -8.93 -16.42 -10.04
C SER A 381 -8.47 -15.16 -9.31
N GLN A 382 -7.21 -14.80 -9.51
CA GLN A 382 -6.64 -13.57 -8.98
C GLN A 382 -6.72 -12.48 -10.05
N ILE A 383 -7.04 -11.26 -9.65
CA ILE A 383 -6.88 -10.05 -10.46
C ILE A 383 -5.78 -9.22 -9.82
N SER A 384 -4.70 -8.96 -10.54
CA SER A 384 -3.64 -8.04 -10.13
C SER A 384 -3.91 -6.66 -10.74
N ILE A 385 -4.13 -5.69 -9.87
CA ILE A 385 -4.29 -4.28 -10.20
C ILE A 385 -2.94 -3.62 -9.93
N SER A 386 -2.25 -3.20 -10.98
CA SER A 386 -0.91 -2.63 -10.83
C SER A 386 -0.87 -1.16 -11.25
N PRO A 387 -0.84 -0.22 -10.27
CA PRO A 387 -0.48 1.16 -10.53
C PRO A 387 0.84 1.27 -11.31
N TYR A 388 1.85 0.49 -10.92
CA TYR A 388 3.18 0.50 -11.55
C TYR A 388 3.14 0.26 -13.08
N VAL A 389 2.25 -0.64 -13.50
CA VAL A 389 1.98 -0.99 -14.90
C VAL A 389 1.16 0.10 -15.59
N VAL A 390 0.00 0.47 -15.05
CA VAL A 390 -0.93 1.40 -15.72
C VAL A 390 -0.38 2.82 -15.79
N HIS A 391 0.35 3.26 -14.77
CA HIS A 391 0.97 4.58 -14.72
C HIS A 391 2.13 4.75 -15.72
N ARG A 392 2.56 3.65 -16.35
CA ARG A 392 3.58 3.61 -17.42
C ARG A 392 3.02 3.22 -18.78
N ASN A 393 1.71 3.22 -18.93
CA ASN A 393 1.10 2.95 -20.21
C ASN A 393 1.31 4.15 -21.14
N GLU A 394 2.00 3.92 -22.25
CA GLU A 394 2.39 4.94 -23.22
C GLU A 394 1.24 5.56 -24.00
N SER A 395 0.13 4.82 -24.13
CA SER A 395 -1.08 5.38 -24.74
C SER A 395 -1.74 6.44 -23.85
N ILE A 396 -1.36 6.48 -22.57
CA ILE A 396 -1.88 7.40 -21.56
C ILE A 396 -0.83 8.48 -21.22
N TYR A 397 0.43 8.07 -21.03
CA TYR A 397 1.54 8.95 -20.66
C TYR A 397 2.63 8.91 -21.74
N PRO A 398 2.76 9.96 -22.57
CA PRO A 398 3.88 10.09 -23.50
C PRO A 398 5.21 10.10 -22.73
N ASN A 399 6.20 9.33 -23.19
CA ASN A 399 7.49 9.15 -22.50
C ASN A 399 7.31 8.71 -21.03
N PRO A 400 6.69 7.54 -20.78
CA PRO A 400 6.17 7.14 -19.46
C PRO A 400 7.26 6.93 -18.42
N THR A 401 8.53 6.86 -18.81
CA THR A 401 9.67 6.69 -17.91
C THR A 401 10.30 8.03 -17.49
N ALA A 402 9.97 9.13 -18.17
CA ALA A 402 10.48 10.46 -17.84
C ALA A 402 9.69 11.06 -16.68
N TYR A 403 10.37 11.79 -15.80
CA TYR A 403 9.73 12.58 -14.75
C TYR A 403 9.26 13.92 -15.34
N ASN A 404 7.94 14.11 -15.40
CA ASN A 404 7.34 15.34 -15.91
C ASN A 404 6.11 15.75 -15.09
N PRO A 405 6.24 16.70 -14.13
CA PRO A 405 5.11 17.22 -13.36
C PRO A 405 3.97 17.82 -14.21
N ASP A 406 4.25 18.25 -15.45
CA ASP A 406 3.21 18.76 -16.34
C ASP A 406 2.24 17.68 -16.84
N ASN A 407 2.53 16.39 -16.63
CA ASN A 407 1.53 15.33 -16.75
C ASN A 407 0.30 15.58 -15.88
N PHE A 408 0.43 16.37 -14.81
CA PHE A 408 -0.66 16.69 -13.89
C PHE A 408 -1.18 18.11 -14.01
N LEU A 409 -0.93 18.79 -15.15
CA LEU A 409 -1.64 20.03 -15.47
C LEU A 409 -3.17 19.81 -15.47
N PRO A 410 -3.97 20.79 -15.01
CA PRO A 410 -5.42 20.63 -14.89
C PRO A 410 -6.11 20.12 -16.16
N GLU A 411 -5.73 20.65 -17.32
CA GLU A 411 -6.28 20.26 -18.62
C GLU A 411 -5.92 18.81 -19.01
N ARG A 412 -4.73 18.32 -18.64
CA ARG A 412 -4.31 16.93 -18.90
C ARG A 412 -5.00 15.95 -17.96
N VAL A 413 -5.21 16.35 -16.71
CA VAL A 413 -5.97 15.55 -15.74
C VAL A 413 -7.42 15.45 -16.16
N ALA A 414 -8.04 16.56 -16.59
CA ALA A 414 -9.43 16.59 -17.04
C ALA A 414 -9.69 15.71 -18.27
N ALA A 415 -8.70 15.56 -19.16
CA ALA A 415 -8.79 14.70 -20.34
C ALA A 415 -8.49 13.21 -20.06
N ARG A 416 -7.96 12.87 -18.89
CA ARG A 416 -7.53 11.51 -18.52
C ARG A 416 -8.68 10.72 -17.89
N ASN A 417 -8.74 9.42 -18.13
CA ASN A 417 -9.64 8.54 -17.39
C ASN A 417 -9.25 8.51 -15.90
N ALA A 418 -10.23 8.62 -15.00
CA ALA A 418 -10.00 8.63 -13.56
C ALA A 418 -9.27 7.38 -13.02
N TYR A 419 -9.29 6.26 -13.75
CA TYR A 419 -8.64 5.00 -13.35
C TYR A 419 -7.25 4.81 -13.98
N ASP A 420 -6.77 5.77 -14.78
CA ASP A 420 -5.42 5.76 -15.37
C ASP A 420 -4.35 6.32 -14.40
N TYR A 421 -4.78 6.92 -13.29
CA TYR A 421 -3.92 7.37 -12.20
C TYR A 421 -4.52 6.97 -10.85
N ILE A 422 -4.15 5.77 -10.40
CA ILE A 422 -4.66 5.13 -9.17
C ILE A 422 -3.57 4.84 -8.11
N PRO A 423 -2.71 5.80 -7.70
CA PRO A 423 -1.70 5.57 -6.66
C PRO A 423 -2.35 5.15 -5.31
N PHE A 424 -3.59 5.58 -5.08
CA PHE A 424 -4.38 5.28 -3.89
C PHE A 424 -5.54 4.29 -4.17
N SER A 425 -5.41 3.48 -5.23
CA SER A 425 -6.49 2.62 -5.76
C SER A 425 -7.74 3.45 -6.14
N ALA A 426 -8.87 2.80 -6.39
CA ALA A 426 -10.17 3.45 -6.62
C ALA A 426 -11.34 2.57 -6.12
N GLY A 427 -12.55 3.11 -6.22
CA GLY A 427 -13.79 2.42 -5.85
C GLY A 427 -13.92 2.14 -4.34
N PRO A 428 -14.73 1.16 -3.92
CA PRO A 428 -15.02 0.93 -2.50
C PRO A 428 -13.78 0.62 -1.66
N ARG A 429 -12.76 0.02 -2.26
CA ARG A 429 -11.49 -0.36 -1.62
C ARG A 429 -10.35 0.61 -1.98
N ASN A 430 -10.66 1.89 -2.15
CA ASN A 430 -9.63 2.94 -2.23
C ASN A 430 -8.95 3.16 -0.87
N CYS A 431 -7.82 3.86 -0.86
CA CYS A 431 -7.18 4.33 0.36
C CYS A 431 -8.18 5.14 1.20
N VAL A 432 -8.13 4.97 2.53
CA VAL A 432 -8.98 5.72 3.47
C VAL A 432 -8.27 6.96 4.01
N GLY A 433 -6.94 6.90 4.11
CA GLY A 433 -6.08 7.98 4.59
C GLY A 433 -5.58 8.89 3.48
#